data_AF-A0A7S3RGI8-F1
#
_entry.id   AF-A0A7S3RGI8-F1
#
_cell.length_a   1.000
_cell.length_b   1.000
_cell.length_c   1.000
_cell.angle_alpha   90.00
_cell.angle_beta   90.00
_cell.angle_gamma   90.00
#
_symmetry.space_group_name_H-M   'P 1'
#
loop_
_entity.id
_entity.type
_entity.pdbx_description
1 polymer ?
#
loop_
_entity_poly.entity_id
_entity_poly.type
_entity_poly.pdbx_seq_one_letter_code
_entity_poly.pdbx_strand_id
1 'polypeptide(L)'
;MHELQLLCLAMTATASRNATARSSADKLWHASRVRAGGVGCGHGIALVHVGKAGGSSVSKNLRRSCHAWWAERYNNGVCPAAAREMANESEISKRVLAYWHVHPVPVERYAEFIVMVRNPIERIISIFLATRPPASILKQSRSQASTLNRSGLSELLGSRKPKGPPRNALLAFQRAFYSCFQTTNEFAEGSTSNPAMSTHPNPNCAELGWRTLRGEIQLGHTHFYFNFGFYARPILAFPTVGIGNCTAKKIYVIRTEAIWQDWQQINAMLGGGRAPVPSTHERDGQQSFRHEYNRTVSERGLVNLCAGLAAEREVYTELIQQAANLGPREKQLELIALAAMCRGTTSYLIENLY
;
A
#
# COMPACT_ATOMS: atom_id res chain seq x y z
N MET A 1 20.91 -29.61 15.48
CA MET A 1 21.29 -28.24 15.05
C MET A 1 21.78 -28.16 13.59
N HIS A 2 22.16 -29.26 12.91
CA HIS A 2 22.62 -29.21 11.50
C HIS A 2 21.51 -29.33 10.43
N GLU A 3 20.31 -29.81 10.77
CA GLU A 3 19.18 -29.91 9.81
C GLU A 3 18.36 -28.62 9.64
N LEU A 4 18.50 -27.64 10.56
CA LEU A 4 17.81 -26.35 10.51
C LEU A 4 18.42 -25.36 9.50
N GLN A 5 19.67 -25.54 9.09
CA GLN A 5 20.32 -24.67 8.08
C GLN A 5 19.97 -25.05 6.63
N LEU A 6 19.63 -26.32 6.37
CA LEU A 6 19.32 -26.80 5.02
C LEU A 6 17.91 -26.43 4.54
N LEU A 7 16.93 -26.34 5.45
CA LEU A 7 15.56 -25.89 5.11
C LEU A 7 15.47 -24.37 4.86
N CYS A 8 16.34 -23.56 5.48
CA CYS A 8 16.36 -22.11 5.27
C CYS A 8 16.93 -21.71 3.89
N LEU A 9 17.87 -22.50 3.36
CA LEU A 9 18.44 -22.31 2.01
C LEU A 9 17.49 -22.77 0.89
N ALA A 10 16.63 -23.77 1.15
CA ALA A 10 15.68 -24.27 0.16
C ALA A 10 14.48 -23.33 -0.04
N MET A 11 14.02 -22.62 1.00
CA MET A 11 12.86 -21.72 0.91
C MET A 11 13.21 -20.33 0.36
N THR A 12 14.45 -19.87 0.52
CA THR A 12 14.94 -18.62 -0.09
C THR A 12 15.18 -18.75 -1.60
N ALA A 13 15.51 -19.94 -2.10
CA ALA A 13 15.73 -20.20 -3.52
C ALA A 13 14.45 -20.10 -4.37
N THR A 14 13.28 -20.46 -3.84
CA THR A 14 12.01 -20.50 -4.59
C THR A 14 11.30 -19.14 -4.60
N ALA A 15 11.44 -18.34 -3.53
CA ALA A 15 10.97 -16.95 -3.50
C ALA A 15 11.80 -16.02 -4.40
N SER A 16 13.11 -16.31 -4.55
CA SER A 16 14.04 -15.53 -5.40
C SER A 16 13.75 -15.64 -6.91
N ARG A 17 13.23 -16.79 -7.37
CA ARG A 17 12.97 -17.03 -8.82
C ARG A 17 11.78 -16.25 -9.40
N ASN A 18 10.83 -15.81 -8.57
CA ASN A 18 9.73 -14.96 -9.03
C ASN A 18 9.98 -13.45 -8.82
N ALA A 19 10.94 -13.08 -7.96
CA ALA A 19 11.39 -11.70 -7.78
C ALA A 19 12.36 -11.24 -8.89
N THR A 20 13.06 -12.17 -9.54
CA THR A 20 14.13 -11.88 -10.50
C THR A 20 13.64 -11.23 -11.79
N ALA A 21 12.47 -11.61 -12.32
CA ALA A 21 11.93 -11.03 -13.55
C ALA A 21 11.46 -9.57 -13.39
N ARG A 22 10.98 -9.16 -12.21
CA ARG A 22 10.69 -7.75 -11.89
C ARG A 22 11.96 -6.96 -11.56
N SER A 23 12.95 -7.60 -10.92
CA SER A 23 14.18 -6.92 -10.53
C SER A 23 15.03 -6.43 -11.70
N SER A 24 15.01 -7.11 -12.85
CA SER A 24 15.92 -6.76 -13.97
C SER A 24 15.51 -5.48 -14.70
N ALA A 25 14.21 -5.24 -14.91
CA ALA A 25 13.72 -4.03 -15.55
C ALA A 25 13.83 -2.80 -14.63
N ASP A 26 13.52 -2.96 -13.34
CA ASP A 26 13.62 -1.87 -12.35
C ASP A 26 15.09 -1.52 -12.04
N LYS A 27 15.99 -2.52 -11.99
CA LYS A 27 17.44 -2.28 -11.83
C LYS A 27 18.04 -1.55 -13.03
N LEU A 28 17.62 -1.87 -14.26
CA LEU A 28 18.09 -1.20 -15.47
C LEU A 28 17.57 0.24 -15.58
N TRP A 29 16.33 0.51 -15.14
CA TRP A 29 15.77 1.86 -15.13
C TRP A 29 16.48 2.79 -14.12
N HIS A 30 16.83 2.28 -12.93
CA HIS A 30 17.59 3.03 -11.94
C HIS A 30 19.07 3.23 -12.32
N ALA A 31 19.74 2.22 -12.88
CA ALA A 31 21.16 2.31 -13.22
C ALA A 31 21.47 3.32 -14.35
N SER A 32 20.54 3.51 -15.30
CA SER A 32 20.75 4.39 -16.45
C SER A 32 20.68 5.89 -16.14
N ARG A 33 20.00 6.31 -15.05
CA ARG A 33 19.88 7.74 -14.68
C ARG A 33 20.94 8.21 -13.69
N VAL A 34 21.54 7.30 -12.93
CA VAL A 34 22.61 7.61 -11.97
C VAL A 34 23.90 8.08 -12.66
N ARG A 35 24.11 7.77 -13.96
CA ARG A 35 25.37 8.07 -14.65
C ARG A 35 25.48 9.45 -15.30
N ALA A 36 24.40 10.23 -15.41
CA ALA A 36 24.42 11.46 -16.23
C ALA A 36 24.29 12.78 -15.45
N GLY A 37 23.98 12.75 -14.17
CA GLY A 37 23.94 13.94 -13.31
C GLY A 37 24.25 13.51 -11.89
N GLY A 38 25.26 14.12 -11.26
CA GLY A 38 25.71 13.75 -9.92
C GLY A 38 24.52 13.52 -9.00
N VAL A 39 24.56 12.43 -8.22
CA VAL A 39 23.49 12.05 -7.31
C VAL A 39 23.35 13.15 -6.26
N GLY A 40 22.49 14.12 -6.55
CA GLY A 40 22.15 15.16 -5.60
C GLY A 40 21.52 14.50 -4.39
N CYS A 41 21.99 14.87 -3.21
CA CYS A 41 21.36 14.47 -1.96
C CYS A 41 20.01 15.18 -1.93
N GLY A 42 18.99 14.52 -2.47
CA GLY A 42 17.65 15.08 -2.63
C GLY A 42 17.21 15.90 -1.42
N HIS A 43 16.39 16.92 -1.63
CA HIS A 43 16.01 17.87 -0.58
C HIS A 43 14.51 17.81 -0.31
N GLY A 44 14.11 18.26 0.89
CA GLY A 44 12.71 18.34 1.31
C GLY A 44 12.04 16.98 1.50
N ILE A 45 10.72 17.04 1.67
CA ILE A 45 9.90 15.90 2.10
C ILE A 45 8.94 15.48 0.98
N ALA A 46 8.82 14.17 0.74
CA ALA A 46 7.73 13.60 -0.04
C ALA A 46 6.65 12.98 0.87
N LEU A 47 5.37 13.34 0.65
CA LEU A 47 4.25 12.60 1.24
C LEU A 47 3.88 11.44 0.30
N VAL A 48 3.95 10.22 0.81
CA VAL A 48 3.65 8.98 0.08
C VAL A 48 2.30 8.44 0.52
N HIS A 49 1.31 8.49 -0.38
CA HIS A 49 -0.04 8.01 -0.12
C HIS A 49 -0.25 6.60 -0.68
N VAL A 50 -0.25 5.64 0.23
CA VAL A 50 -0.73 4.28 -0.05
C VAL A 50 -2.25 4.26 0.07
N GLY A 51 -2.93 3.77 -0.98
CA GLY A 51 -4.39 3.81 -1.05
C GLY A 51 -5.05 3.21 0.20
N LYS A 52 -6.10 3.89 0.69
CA LYS A 52 -6.87 3.53 1.89
C LYS A 52 -6.14 3.62 3.23
N ALA A 53 -5.00 4.30 3.26
CA ALA A 53 -4.29 4.66 4.49
C ALA A 53 -4.51 6.14 4.91
N GLY A 54 -5.67 6.72 4.63
CA GLY A 54 -6.00 8.10 5.06
C GLY A 54 -5.29 9.24 4.33
N GLY A 55 -4.52 8.97 3.27
CA GLY A 55 -3.71 10.01 2.61
C GLY A 55 -4.51 11.13 1.94
N SER A 56 -5.76 10.88 1.51
CA SER A 56 -6.65 11.94 1.02
C SER A 56 -7.14 12.88 2.13
N SER A 57 -7.19 12.42 3.39
CA SER A 57 -7.54 13.27 4.53
C SER A 57 -6.35 14.15 4.90
N VAL A 58 -5.15 13.57 4.94
CA VAL A 58 -3.92 14.31 5.22
C VAL A 58 -3.60 15.33 4.13
N SER A 59 -3.77 14.98 2.85
CA SER A 59 -3.41 15.88 1.74
C SER A 59 -4.20 17.19 1.75
N LYS A 60 -5.40 17.25 2.34
CA LYS A 60 -6.16 18.50 2.50
C LYS A 60 -5.43 19.55 3.35
N ASN A 61 -4.47 19.13 4.17
CA ASN A 61 -3.64 19.97 5.03
C ASN A 61 -2.27 20.30 4.41
N LEU A 62 -2.11 20.03 3.12
CA LEU A 62 -0.91 20.40 2.38
C LEU A 62 -1.22 21.54 1.41
N ARG A 63 -0.40 22.59 1.49
CA ARG A 63 -0.33 23.67 0.50
C ARG A 63 -0.08 23.13 -0.90
N ARG A 64 0.72 22.06 -1.01
CA ARG A 64 1.05 21.34 -2.26
C ARG A 64 0.40 19.95 -2.29
N SER A 65 -0.93 19.94 -2.39
CA SER A 65 -1.74 18.72 -2.34
C SER A 65 -2.10 18.13 -3.71
N CYS A 66 -1.63 18.70 -4.82
CA CYS A 66 -1.94 18.14 -6.11
C CYS A 66 -1.37 16.72 -6.25
N HIS A 67 -2.17 15.82 -6.82
CA HIS A 67 -1.70 14.49 -7.21
C HIS A 67 -0.52 14.64 -8.17
N ALA A 68 0.57 13.89 -7.98
CA ALA A 68 1.75 13.95 -8.85
C ALA A 68 1.43 13.81 -10.35
N TRP A 69 0.33 13.12 -10.73
CA TRP A 69 -0.17 13.08 -12.11
C TRP A 69 -0.46 14.47 -12.72
N TRP A 70 -0.92 15.41 -11.89
CA TRP A 70 -1.10 16.81 -12.29
C TRP A 70 0.25 17.52 -12.46
N ALA A 71 1.24 17.19 -11.63
CA ALA A 71 2.55 17.82 -11.64
C ALA A 71 3.44 17.37 -12.82
N GLU A 72 3.29 16.13 -13.32
CA GLU A 72 3.95 15.67 -14.54
C GLU A 72 3.56 16.49 -15.78
N ARG A 73 2.33 17.01 -15.83
CA ARG A 73 1.87 17.89 -16.91
C ARG A 73 2.40 19.33 -16.82
N TYR A 74 2.90 19.77 -15.67
CA TYR A 74 3.15 21.20 -15.40
C TYR A 74 4.50 21.48 -14.70
N ASN A 75 5.63 21.10 -15.31
CA ASN A 75 7.03 21.35 -14.85
C ASN A 75 7.66 20.21 -14.02
N ASN A 76 8.02 19.10 -14.66
CA ASN A 76 8.92 18.07 -14.09
C ASN A 76 8.49 17.45 -12.75
N GLY A 77 7.18 17.45 -12.44
CA GLY A 77 6.65 16.86 -11.20
C GLY A 77 6.58 17.82 -10.01
N VAL A 78 6.74 19.13 -10.23
CA VAL A 78 6.47 20.16 -9.21
C VAL A 78 5.02 20.63 -9.34
N CYS A 79 4.26 20.56 -8.25
CA CYS A 79 2.90 21.08 -8.21
C CYS A 79 2.90 22.55 -8.62
N PRO A 80 2.16 22.98 -9.67
CA PRO A 80 2.17 24.37 -10.09
C PRO A 80 1.87 25.28 -8.90
N ALA A 81 2.74 26.27 -8.72
CA ALA A 81 2.94 27.05 -7.50
C ALA A 81 1.76 27.96 -7.09
N ALA A 82 0.55 27.76 -7.63
CA ALA A 82 -0.69 28.23 -7.01
C ALA A 82 -0.96 27.41 -5.73
N ALA A 83 0.00 27.47 -4.82
CA ALA A 83 -0.10 27.07 -3.44
C ALA A 83 -1.40 27.63 -2.89
N ARG A 84 -2.26 26.77 -2.36
CA ARG A 84 -3.40 27.24 -1.59
C ARG A 84 -2.85 28.06 -0.43
N GLU A 85 -3.29 29.31 -0.29
CA GLU A 85 -3.00 30.05 0.93
C GLU A 85 -3.61 29.31 2.12
N MET A 86 -2.79 29.06 3.13
CA MET A 86 -3.19 28.36 4.35
C MET A 86 -2.91 29.28 5.53
N ALA A 87 -3.96 29.86 6.12
CA ALA A 87 -3.83 30.80 7.23
C ALA A 87 -3.04 30.22 8.42
N ASN A 88 -3.19 28.92 8.67
CA ASN A 88 -2.49 28.20 9.73
C ASN A 88 -1.66 27.04 9.15
N GLU A 89 -0.72 27.36 8.26
CA GLU A 89 0.11 26.35 7.59
C GLU A 89 1.03 25.61 8.58
N SER A 90 0.96 24.28 8.59
CA SER A 90 1.85 23.43 9.38
C SER A 90 3.27 23.40 8.79
N GLU A 91 4.26 23.07 9.62
CA GLU A 91 5.65 22.91 9.16
C GLU A 91 5.79 21.75 8.18
N ILE A 92 4.98 20.70 8.35
CA ILE A 92 4.85 19.62 7.36
C ILE A 92 4.43 20.19 6.01
N SER A 93 3.36 20.98 5.96
CA SER A 93 2.85 21.58 4.71
C SER A 93 3.88 22.47 4.03
N LYS A 94 4.69 23.20 4.80
CA LYS A 94 5.75 24.06 4.26
C LYS A 94 6.84 23.25 3.57
N ARG A 95 7.24 22.11 4.17
CA ARG A 95 8.39 21.30 3.73
C ARG A 95 8.07 20.19 2.74
N VAL A 96 6.82 19.73 2.70
CA VAL A 96 6.38 18.74 1.71
C VAL A 96 6.41 19.37 0.32
N LEU A 97 7.29 18.84 -0.52
CA LEU A 97 7.50 19.34 -1.88
C LEU A 97 6.52 18.71 -2.87
N ALA A 98 6.12 17.45 -2.62
CA ALA A 98 5.24 16.69 -3.49
C ALA A 98 4.44 15.62 -2.75
N TYR A 99 3.31 15.25 -3.35
CA TYR A 99 2.41 14.20 -2.90
C TYR A 99 2.29 13.10 -3.95
N TRP A 100 2.72 11.89 -3.58
CA TRP A 100 2.79 10.74 -4.48
C TRP A 100 1.66 9.75 -4.21
N HIS A 101 0.86 9.49 -5.23
CA HIS A 101 -0.20 8.48 -5.24
C HIS A 101 -0.32 7.92 -6.66
N VAL A 102 -0.42 6.60 -6.79
CA VAL A 102 -0.51 5.80 -8.03
C VAL A 102 0.65 5.97 -9.02
N HIS A 103 1.79 6.50 -8.56
CA HIS A 103 3.02 6.69 -9.34
C HIS A 103 4.25 6.28 -8.51
N PRO A 104 5.31 5.76 -9.14
CA PRO A 104 6.58 5.52 -8.47
C PRO A 104 7.12 6.80 -7.84
N VAL A 105 7.71 6.69 -6.65
CA VAL A 105 8.34 7.82 -5.96
C VAL A 105 9.77 7.97 -6.50
N PRO A 106 10.20 9.14 -6.99
CA PRO A 106 11.58 9.40 -7.38
C PRO A 106 12.43 9.62 -6.11
N VAL A 107 12.82 8.53 -5.47
CA VAL A 107 13.47 8.49 -4.15
C VAL A 107 14.71 9.37 -4.07
N GLU A 108 15.46 9.47 -5.18
CA GLU A 108 16.66 10.30 -5.29
C GLU A 108 16.41 11.80 -5.06
N ARG A 109 15.17 12.28 -5.29
CA ARG A 109 14.83 13.70 -5.20
C ARG A 109 14.56 14.22 -3.80
N TYR A 110 14.31 13.35 -2.84
CA TYR A 110 13.87 13.73 -1.49
C TYR A 110 14.85 13.26 -0.43
N ALA A 111 15.06 14.07 0.62
CA ALA A 111 15.84 13.66 1.79
C ALA A 111 14.99 12.82 2.75
N GLU A 112 13.70 13.12 2.81
CA GLU A 112 12.79 12.64 3.84
C GLU A 112 11.46 12.20 3.23
N PHE A 113 10.81 11.24 3.86
CA PHE A 113 9.53 10.68 3.43
C PHE A 113 8.55 10.66 4.59
N ILE A 114 7.31 11.07 4.35
CA ILE A 114 6.19 10.78 5.24
C ILE A 114 5.35 9.72 4.53
N VAL A 115 5.25 8.52 5.11
CA VAL A 115 4.52 7.40 4.53
C VAL A 115 3.22 7.20 5.29
N MET A 116 2.10 7.27 4.57
CA MET A 116 0.79 6.95 5.11
C MET A 116 0.65 5.42 5.24
N VAL A 117 0.41 4.92 6.44
CA VAL A 117 0.25 3.49 6.70
C VAL A 117 -1.09 3.17 7.37
N ARG A 118 -1.47 1.92 7.25
CA ARG A 118 -2.62 1.30 7.89
C ARG A 118 -2.30 -0.17 8.03
N ASN A 119 -2.79 -0.82 9.09
CA ASN A 119 -2.69 -2.26 9.21
C ASN A 119 -3.09 -2.94 7.86
N PRO A 120 -2.22 -3.79 7.25
CA PRO A 120 -2.47 -4.34 5.92
C PRO A 120 -3.81 -5.09 5.78
N ILE A 121 -4.27 -5.76 6.84
CA ILE A 121 -5.56 -6.47 6.86
C ILE A 121 -6.72 -5.45 6.83
N GLU A 122 -6.71 -4.47 7.73
CA GLU A 122 -7.73 -3.41 7.74
C GLU A 122 -7.72 -2.58 6.45
N ARG A 123 -6.53 -2.40 5.86
CA ARG A 123 -6.37 -1.74 4.58
C ARG A 123 -7.05 -2.52 3.47
N ILE A 124 -6.82 -3.83 3.35
CA ILE A 124 -7.44 -4.63 2.28
C ILE A 124 -8.96 -4.68 2.39
N ILE A 125 -9.47 -4.80 3.63
CA ILE A 125 -10.91 -4.73 3.92
C ILE A 125 -11.46 -3.37 3.49
N SER A 126 -10.76 -2.28 3.82
CA SER A 126 -11.15 -0.94 3.42
C SER A 126 -11.10 -0.71 1.91
N ILE A 127 -10.17 -1.36 1.18
CA ILE A 127 -10.14 -1.32 -0.28
C ILE A 127 -11.38 -2.04 -0.82
N PHE A 128 -11.63 -3.27 -0.38
CA PHE A 128 -12.76 -4.09 -0.81
C PHE A 128 -14.10 -3.35 -0.63
N LEU A 129 -14.34 -2.77 0.54
CA LEU A 129 -15.60 -2.11 0.84
C LEU A 129 -15.80 -0.86 -0.01
N ALA A 130 -14.75 -0.05 -0.17
CA ALA A 130 -14.89 1.24 -0.83
C ALA A 130 -14.77 1.18 -2.36
N THR A 131 -14.36 0.03 -2.91
CA THR A 131 -14.32 -0.20 -4.36
C THR A 131 -15.53 -1.00 -4.85
N ARG A 132 -16.42 -1.39 -3.93
CA ARG A 132 -17.64 -2.13 -4.20
C ARG A 132 -18.57 -1.30 -5.08
N PRO A 133 -19.00 -1.83 -6.24
CA PRO A 133 -19.93 -1.12 -7.08
C PRO A 133 -21.34 -1.09 -6.45
N PRO A 134 -22.21 -0.16 -6.88
CA PRO A 134 -23.60 -0.10 -6.44
C PRO A 134 -24.33 -1.44 -6.63
N ALA A 135 -25.34 -1.69 -5.79
CA ALA A 135 -26.10 -2.95 -5.80
C ALA A 135 -26.73 -3.28 -7.17
N SER A 136 -27.09 -2.26 -7.97
CA SER A 136 -27.61 -2.44 -9.33
C SER A 136 -26.60 -3.14 -10.26
N ILE A 137 -25.31 -2.77 -10.17
CA ILE A 137 -24.24 -3.38 -10.95
C ILE A 137 -23.96 -4.81 -10.45
N LEU A 138 -24.01 -5.04 -9.13
CA LEU A 138 -23.82 -6.36 -8.53
C LEU A 138 -24.91 -7.36 -8.96
N LYS A 139 -26.16 -6.91 -9.09
CA LYS A 139 -27.25 -7.75 -9.61
C LYS A 139 -26.98 -8.21 -11.04
N GLN A 140 -26.43 -7.33 -11.88
CA GLN A 140 -26.07 -7.65 -13.25
C GLN A 140 -24.85 -8.58 -13.35
N SER A 141 -23.86 -8.44 -12.46
CA SER A 141 -22.65 -9.27 -12.50
C SER A 141 -22.89 -10.71 -12.05
N ARG A 142 -23.96 -11.00 -11.28
CA ARG A 142 -24.30 -12.36 -10.84
C ARG A 142 -24.53 -13.32 -12.00
N SER A 143 -25.20 -12.88 -13.08
CA SER A 143 -25.39 -13.72 -14.27
C SER A 143 -24.11 -13.92 -15.07
N GLN A 144 -23.06 -13.14 -14.79
CA GLN A 144 -21.76 -13.21 -15.46
C GLN A 144 -20.69 -13.99 -14.66
N ALA A 145 -20.94 -14.29 -13.37
CA ALA A 145 -19.98 -15.03 -12.53
C ALA A 145 -19.69 -16.44 -13.09
N SER A 146 -20.73 -17.10 -13.62
CA SER A 146 -20.62 -18.42 -14.25
C SER A 146 -19.88 -18.40 -15.58
N THR A 147 -19.73 -17.23 -16.22
CA THR A 147 -19.06 -17.07 -17.51
C THR A 147 -17.63 -16.56 -17.39
N LEU A 148 -17.09 -16.35 -16.18
CA LEU A 148 -15.66 -16.10 -15.97
C LEU A 148 -14.85 -17.37 -16.26
N ASN A 149 -14.69 -17.65 -17.54
CA ASN A 149 -13.91 -18.75 -18.07
C ASN A 149 -12.42 -18.41 -18.03
N ARG A 150 -11.59 -19.42 -18.32
CA ARG A 150 -10.12 -19.30 -18.30
C ARG A 150 -9.60 -18.20 -19.25
N SER A 151 -10.28 -17.94 -20.38
CA SER A 151 -9.91 -16.87 -21.31
C SER A 151 -10.15 -15.47 -20.73
N GLY A 152 -11.29 -15.22 -20.08
CA GLY A 152 -11.59 -13.93 -19.46
C GLY A 152 -10.66 -13.63 -18.27
N LEU A 153 -10.35 -14.67 -17.47
CA LEU A 153 -9.33 -14.53 -16.43
C LEU A 153 -7.95 -14.28 -17.05
N SER A 154 -7.55 -15.03 -18.08
CA SER A 154 -6.28 -14.81 -18.77
C SER A 154 -6.16 -13.42 -19.39
N GLU A 155 -7.27 -12.79 -19.81
CA GLU A 155 -7.26 -11.41 -20.29
C GLU A 155 -7.04 -10.42 -19.13
N LEU A 156 -7.69 -10.64 -17.99
CA LEU A 156 -7.47 -9.84 -16.78
C LEU A 156 -6.05 -10.01 -16.19
N LEU A 157 -5.49 -11.21 -16.30
CA LEU A 157 -4.20 -11.59 -15.75
C LEU A 157 -3.02 -11.37 -16.72
N GLY A 158 -3.29 -11.40 -18.03
CA GLY A 158 -2.32 -11.46 -19.11
C GLY A 158 -1.93 -10.09 -19.66
N SER A 159 -1.16 -9.35 -18.85
CA SER A 159 0.12 -8.71 -19.21
C SER A 159 0.36 -8.05 -20.59
N ARG A 160 -0.63 -7.58 -21.33
CA ARG A 160 -0.42 -6.50 -22.31
C ARG A 160 -1.09 -5.26 -21.76
N LYS A 161 -0.30 -4.20 -21.48
CA LYS A 161 -0.83 -2.86 -21.19
C LYS A 161 -1.91 -2.59 -22.25
N PRO A 162 -3.21 -2.55 -21.88
CA PRO A 162 -4.25 -2.37 -22.88
C PRO A 162 -3.96 -1.06 -23.61
N LYS A 163 -3.92 -1.09 -24.94
CA LYS A 163 -3.69 0.09 -25.80
C LYS A 163 -4.92 1.03 -25.85
N GLY A 164 -5.84 0.92 -24.89
CA GLY A 164 -7.11 1.64 -24.87
C GLY A 164 -7.49 2.12 -23.47
N PRO A 165 -8.46 3.04 -23.35
CA PRO A 165 -8.69 3.80 -22.14
C PRO A 165 -9.08 2.91 -20.94
N PRO A 166 -8.55 3.21 -19.75
CA PRO A 166 -8.58 2.34 -18.57
C PRO A 166 -9.97 2.09 -17.97
N ARG A 167 -11.00 2.86 -18.38
CA ARG A 167 -12.34 2.79 -17.77
C ARG A 167 -13.04 1.45 -18.00
N ASN A 168 -12.95 0.89 -19.20
CA ASN A 168 -13.60 -0.39 -19.51
C ASN A 168 -12.91 -1.56 -18.80
N ALA A 169 -11.58 -1.53 -18.71
CA ALA A 169 -10.81 -2.55 -18.02
C ALA A 169 -11.05 -2.54 -16.50
N LEU A 170 -11.11 -1.35 -15.89
CA LEU A 170 -11.43 -1.21 -14.46
C LEU A 170 -12.84 -1.74 -14.16
N LEU A 171 -13.82 -1.37 -14.97
CA LEU A 171 -15.19 -1.83 -14.80
C LEU A 171 -15.32 -3.34 -15.05
N ALA A 172 -14.59 -3.89 -16.03
CA ALA A 172 -14.53 -5.32 -16.27
C ALA A 172 -13.91 -6.07 -15.08
N PHE A 173 -12.79 -5.58 -14.54
CA PHE A 173 -12.20 -6.12 -13.32
C PHE A 173 -13.19 -6.05 -12.16
N GLN A 174 -13.83 -4.91 -11.91
CA GLN A 174 -14.81 -4.76 -10.84
C GLN A 174 -15.94 -5.79 -10.99
N ARG A 175 -16.50 -5.93 -12.19
CA ARG A 175 -17.56 -6.92 -12.44
C ARG A 175 -17.07 -8.34 -12.17
N ALA A 176 -15.92 -8.73 -12.70
CA ALA A 176 -15.35 -10.07 -12.49
C ALA A 176 -15.06 -10.31 -10.99
N PHE A 177 -14.35 -9.39 -10.35
CA PHE A 177 -13.96 -9.49 -8.94
C PHE A 177 -15.16 -9.57 -8.00
N TYR A 178 -16.15 -8.69 -8.15
CA TYR A 178 -17.35 -8.71 -7.30
C TYR A 178 -18.40 -9.74 -7.74
N SER A 179 -18.21 -10.39 -8.90
CA SER A 179 -18.96 -11.61 -9.24
C SER A 179 -18.42 -12.83 -8.47
N CYS A 180 -17.12 -12.85 -8.16
CA CYS A 180 -16.49 -13.84 -7.30
C CYS A 180 -16.73 -13.57 -5.80
N PHE A 181 -16.70 -12.31 -5.38
CA PHE A 181 -16.67 -11.97 -3.96
C PHE A 181 -17.70 -10.89 -3.62
N GLN A 182 -18.83 -11.30 -3.05
CA GLN A 182 -19.93 -10.42 -2.69
C GLN A 182 -19.81 -9.89 -1.27
N THR A 183 -19.02 -10.53 -0.42
CA THR A 183 -18.76 -10.09 0.96
C THR A 183 -17.26 -10.08 1.23
N THR A 184 -16.85 -9.33 2.25
CA THR A 184 -15.44 -9.33 2.66
C THR A 184 -15.00 -10.71 3.13
N ASN A 185 -15.88 -11.48 3.76
CA ASN A 185 -15.59 -12.85 4.16
C ASN A 185 -15.40 -13.79 2.95
N GLU A 186 -16.25 -13.71 1.93
CA GLU A 186 -16.07 -14.48 0.69
C GLU A 186 -14.74 -14.16 0.00
N PHE A 187 -14.37 -12.87 -0.03
CA PHE A 187 -13.06 -12.47 -0.55
C PHE A 187 -11.93 -13.07 0.29
N ALA A 188 -11.99 -12.96 1.61
CA ALA A 188 -10.97 -13.46 2.52
C ALA A 188 -10.82 -14.99 2.44
N GLU A 189 -11.90 -15.75 2.55
CA GLU A 189 -11.86 -17.21 2.49
C GLU A 189 -11.56 -17.75 1.09
N GLY A 190 -12.03 -17.08 0.04
CA GLY A 190 -11.82 -17.50 -1.33
C GLY A 190 -10.39 -17.25 -1.83
N SER A 191 -9.71 -16.22 -1.32
CA SER A 191 -8.37 -15.77 -1.77
C SER A 191 -7.24 -16.58 -1.14
N THR A 192 -7.01 -17.79 -1.63
CA THR A 192 -5.96 -18.70 -1.13
C THR A 192 -5.01 -19.17 -2.23
N SER A 193 -3.76 -19.45 -1.87
CA SER A 193 -2.76 -20.04 -2.77
C SER A 193 -3.06 -21.48 -3.15
N ASN A 194 -3.86 -22.17 -2.34
CA ASN A 194 -4.25 -23.55 -2.58
C ASN A 194 -5.72 -23.58 -3.01
N PRO A 195 -6.03 -23.76 -4.31
CA PRO A 195 -7.40 -23.82 -4.78
C PRO A 195 -8.25 -24.89 -4.09
N ALA A 196 -7.65 -26.00 -3.64
CA ALA A 196 -8.35 -27.04 -2.88
C ALA A 196 -8.80 -26.58 -1.49
N MET A 197 -8.17 -25.54 -0.94
CA MET A 197 -8.58 -24.89 0.31
C MET A 197 -9.50 -23.69 0.07
N SER A 198 -9.86 -23.37 -1.18
CA SER A 198 -10.81 -22.29 -1.41
C SER A 198 -12.22 -22.77 -1.09
N THR A 199 -13.00 -21.95 -0.39
CA THR A 199 -14.45 -22.18 -0.23
C THR A 199 -15.23 -21.73 -1.47
N HIS A 200 -14.59 -21.04 -2.41
CA HIS A 200 -15.23 -20.57 -3.61
C HIS A 200 -15.35 -21.70 -4.65
N PRO A 201 -16.54 -21.94 -5.24
CA PRO A 201 -16.76 -23.07 -6.15
C PRO A 201 -16.00 -22.94 -7.49
N ASN A 202 -15.68 -21.70 -7.89
CA ASN A 202 -14.89 -21.43 -9.10
C ASN A 202 -13.40 -21.25 -8.75
N PRO A 203 -12.49 -22.13 -9.21
CA PRO A 203 -11.04 -22.02 -8.94
C PRO A 203 -10.42 -20.74 -9.53
N ASN A 204 -10.99 -20.19 -10.61
CA ASN A 204 -10.53 -18.93 -11.19
C ASN A 204 -10.71 -17.75 -10.22
N CYS A 205 -11.75 -17.80 -9.38
CA CYS A 205 -11.96 -16.78 -8.35
C CYS A 205 -10.90 -16.89 -7.26
N ALA A 206 -10.52 -18.11 -6.85
CA ALA A 206 -9.46 -18.28 -5.87
C ALA A 206 -8.13 -17.67 -6.35
N GLU A 207 -7.75 -17.94 -7.60
CA GLU A 207 -6.57 -17.33 -8.22
C GLU A 207 -6.70 -15.80 -8.33
N LEU A 208 -7.85 -15.30 -8.81
CA LEU A 208 -8.13 -13.87 -8.91
C LEU A 208 -7.95 -13.16 -7.57
N GLY A 209 -8.52 -13.73 -6.51
CA GLY A 209 -8.43 -13.21 -5.15
C GLY A 209 -7.00 -13.22 -4.62
N TRP A 210 -6.31 -14.36 -4.74
CA TRP A 210 -4.91 -14.52 -4.31
C TRP A 210 -3.96 -13.53 -4.99
N ARG A 211 -4.06 -13.40 -6.32
CA ARG A 211 -3.24 -12.46 -7.10
C ARG A 211 -3.60 -11.00 -6.81
N THR A 212 -4.86 -10.72 -6.46
CA THR A 212 -5.29 -9.38 -6.01
C THR A 212 -4.63 -9.01 -4.69
N LEU A 213 -4.61 -9.90 -3.68
CA LEU A 213 -3.95 -9.66 -2.39
C LEU A 213 -2.46 -9.34 -2.56
N ARG A 214 -1.79 -9.98 -3.52
CA ARG A 214 -0.37 -9.77 -3.79
C ARG A 214 -0.06 -8.55 -4.66
N GLY A 215 -1.08 -7.79 -5.07
CA GLY A 215 -0.91 -6.65 -5.97
C GLY A 215 -0.39 -7.04 -7.36
N GLU A 216 -0.73 -8.24 -7.84
CA GLU A 216 -0.25 -8.75 -9.13
C GLU A 216 -1.15 -8.39 -10.32
N ILE A 217 -2.32 -7.81 -10.06
CA ILE A 217 -3.30 -7.45 -11.09
C ILE A 217 -3.35 -5.94 -11.24
N GLN A 218 -2.71 -5.43 -12.29
CA GLN A 218 -2.63 -4.00 -12.58
C GLN A 218 -3.95 -3.41 -13.10
N LEU A 219 -4.79 -4.23 -13.74
CA LEU A 219 -6.11 -3.81 -14.24
C LEU A 219 -7.14 -3.64 -13.11
N GLY A 220 -6.82 -4.17 -11.94
CA GLY A 220 -7.61 -3.98 -10.73
C GLY A 220 -7.49 -2.58 -10.18
N HIS A 221 -8.46 -2.19 -9.36
CA HIS A 221 -8.44 -0.92 -8.65
C HIS A 221 -7.02 -0.57 -8.20
N THR A 222 -6.62 0.65 -8.53
CA THR A 222 -5.28 1.20 -8.27
C THR A 222 -4.79 0.90 -6.84
N HIS A 223 -5.69 0.83 -5.86
CA HIS A 223 -5.33 0.57 -4.47
C HIS A 223 -4.88 -0.87 -4.16
N PHE A 224 -5.30 -1.90 -4.92
CA PHE A 224 -4.77 -3.26 -4.74
C PHE A 224 -3.35 -3.38 -5.29
N TYR A 225 -3.13 -2.86 -6.50
CA TYR A 225 -1.86 -2.93 -7.20
C TYR A 225 -0.78 -2.04 -6.55
N PHE A 226 -1.12 -0.78 -6.27
CA PHE A 226 -0.20 0.16 -5.62
C PHE A 226 -0.26 -0.02 -4.09
N ASN A 227 0.30 -1.14 -3.61
CA ASN A 227 0.42 -1.52 -2.20
C ASN A 227 1.68 -0.94 -1.53
N PHE A 228 1.96 -1.29 -0.27
CA PHE A 228 3.16 -0.80 0.43
C PHE A 228 4.45 -1.16 -0.33
N GLY A 229 4.55 -2.38 -0.86
CA GLY A 229 5.73 -2.83 -1.60
C GLY A 229 6.07 -1.94 -2.80
N PHE A 230 5.05 -1.48 -3.53
CA PHE A 230 5.22 -0.59 -4.68
C PHE A 230 5.89 0.75 -4.31
N TYR A 231 5.50 1.36 -3.19
CA TYR A 231 6.02 2.67 -2.80
C TYR A 231 7.25 2.61 -1.89
N ALA A 232 7.24 1.71 -0.91
CA ALA A 232 8.18 1.73 0.19
C ALA A 232 9.45 0.92 -0.08
N ARG A 233 9.42 -0.16 -0.88
CA ARG A 233 10.65 -0.94 -1.16
C ARG A 233 11.75 -0.08 -1.79
N PRO A 234 11.49 0.80 -2.77
CA PRO A 234 12.53 1.70 -3.28
C PRO A 234 13.08 2.67 -2.22
N ILE A 235 12.23 3.12 -1.28
CA ILE A 235 12.62 4.02 -0.18
C ILE A 235 13.50 3.27 0.83
N LEU A 236 13.07 2.08 1.26
CA LEU A 236 13.74 1.22 2.24
C LEU A 236 15.04 0.61 1.70
N ALA A 237 15.13 0.39 0.38
CA ALA A 237 16.34 -0.10 -0.27
C ALA A 237 17.42 0.99 -0.42
N PHE A 238 17.09 2.26 -0.18
CA PHE A 238 18.09 3.32 -0.20
C PHE A 238 19.06 3.11 0.97
N PRO A 239 20.39 3.16 0.75
CA PRO A 239 21.36 2.86 1.79
C PRO A 239 21.13 3.66 3.07
N THR A 240 21.10 2.93 4.19
CA THR A 240 21.02 3.50 5.55
C THR A 240 22.31 4.21 5.94
N VAL A 241 23.41 3.87 5.27
CA VAL A 241 24.67 4.61 5.31
C VAL A 241 24.70 5.51 4.10
N GLY A 242 24.93 6.79 4.32
CA GLY A 242 24.99 7.80 3.25
C GLY A 242 25.85 7.37 2.05
N ILE A 243 25.41 7.69 0.84
CA ILE A 243 26.23 7.52 -0.37
C ILE A 243 26.94 8.84 -0.64
N GLY A 244 28.27 8.85 -0.50
CA GLY A 244 29.07 10.07 -0.65
C GLY A 244 28.70 11.10 0.42
N ASN A 245 28.33 12.31 0.00
CA ASN A 245 27.93 13.41 0.90
C ASN A 245 26.44 13.38 1.28
N CYS A 246 25.70 12.35 0.89
CA CYS A 246 24.26 12.28 1.15
C CYS A 246 23.98 11.61 2.47
N THR A 247 23.12 12.21 3.28
CA THR A 247 22.64 11.59 4.52
C THR A 247 21.68 10.45 4.23
N ALA A 248 21.55 9.53 5.20
CA ALA A 248 20.53 8.51 5.20
C ALA A 248 19.13 9.14 5.07
N LYS A 249 18.24 8.50 4.31
CA LYS A 249 16.86 8.98 4.15
C LYS A 249 16.11 8.85 5.47
N LYS A 250 15.40 9.89 5.88
CA LYS A 250 14.55 9.84 7.07
C LYS A 250 13.13 9.43 6.70
N ILE A 251 12.57 8.43 7.39
CA ILE A 251 11.22 7.96 7.17
C ILE A 251 10.37 8.34 8.38
N TYR A 252 9.29 9.06 8.13
CA TYR A 252 8.20 9.31 9.07
C TYR A 252 6.99 8.49 8.65
N VAL A 253 6.18 8.09 9.62
CA VAL A 253 4.97 7.30 9.40
C VAL A 253 3.78 7.97 10.04
N ILE A 254 2.68 8.04 9.29
CA ILE A 254 1.36 8.43 9.80
C ILE A 254 0.45 7.20 9.73
N ARG A 255 0.07 6.66 10.88
CA ARG A 255 -0.86 5.54 11.02
C ARG A 255 -2.29 6.03 10.85
N THR A 256 -3.12 5.26 10.17
CA THR A 256 -4.54 5.62 9.94
C THR A 256 -5.33 5.71 11.25
N GLU A 257 -4.95 4.90 12.23
CA GLU A 257 -5.54 4.78 13.55
C GLU A 257 -5.14 5.96 14.47
N ALA A 258 -4.06 6.68 14.13
CA ALA A 258 -3.49 7.76 14.93
C ALA A 258 -3.12 8.99 14.08
N ILE A 259 -3.83 9.24 12.96
CA ILE A 259 -3.43 10.22 11.92
C ILE A 259 -3.03 11.56 12.53
N TRP A 260 -3.88 12.12 13.38
CA TRP A 260 -3.67 13.47 13.89
C TRP A 260 -2.60 13.51 14.98
N GLN A 261 -2.46 12.46 15.79
CA GLN A 261 -1.37 12.35 16.75
C GLN A 261 -0.01 12.29 16.04
N ASP A 262 0.12 11.40 15.05
CA ASP A 262 1.36 11.24 14.28
C ASP A 262 1.67 12.53 13.50
N TRP A 263 0.65 13.19 12.93
CA TRP A 263 0.80 14.50 12.27
C TRP A 263 1.34 15.58 13.21
N GLN A 264 0.79 15.70 14.42
CA GLN A 264 1.30 16.66 15.42
C GLN A 264 2.74 16.37 15.80
N GLN A 265 3.06 15.10 16.03
CA GLN A 265 4.40 14.67 16.43
C GLN A 265 5.43 14.99 15.35
N ILE A 266 5.14 14.64 14.09
CA ILE A 266 6.02 14.96 12.95
C ILE A 266 6.16 16.48 12.81
N ASN A 267 5.07 17.23 12.93
CA ASN A 267 5.12 18.70 12.84
C ASN A 267 6.04 19.31 13.90
N ALA A 268 5.96 18.82 15.14
CA ALA A 268 6.83 19.23 16.23
C ALA A 268 8.30 18.88 15.98
N MET A 269 8.57 17.66 15.49
CA MET A 269 9.93 17.22 15.13
C MET A 269 10.57 18.05 14.00
N LEU A 270 9.76 18.64 13.13
CA LEU A 270 10.22 19.54 12.08
C LEU A 270 10.43 20.97 12.58
N GLY A 271 10.23 21.25 13.87
CA GLY A 271 10.36 22.59 14.47
C GLY A 271 9.08 23.41 14.44
N GLY A 272 7.94 22.80 14.08
CA GLY A 272 6.64 23.43 14.19
C GLY A 272 6.10 23.39 15.63
N GLY A 273 5.13 24.24 15.93
CA GLY A 273 4.34 24.14 17.16
C GLY A 273 3.21 23.10 17.06
N ARG A 274 2.15 23.29 17.84
CA ARG A 274 0.90 22.55 17.66
C ARG A 274 0.27 22.94 16.32
N ALA A 275 0.22 22.01 15.37
CA ALA A 275 -0.46 22.24 14.10
C ALA A 275 -1.98 22.31 14.32
N PRO A 276 -2.74 23.05 13.50
CA PRO A 276 -4.19 22.92 13.52
C PRO A 276 -4.58 21.50 13.13
N VAL A 277 -5.40 20.86 13.97
CA VAL A 277 -6.13 19.64 13.59
C VAL A 277 -7.49 20.09 13.07
N PRO A 278 -7.89 19.71 11.85
CA PRO A 278 -9.19 20.15 11.34
C PRO A 278 -10.34 19.64 12.21
N SER A 279 -11.14 20.57 12.73
CA SER A 279 -12.26 20.28 13.65
C SER A 279 -13.36 19.41 13.02
N THR A 280 -13.46 19.39 11.69
CA THR A 280 -14.42 18.57 10.94
C THR A 280 -13.97 17.11 10.75
N HIS A 281 -12.69 16.79 10.97
CA HIS A 281 -12.13 15.48 10.64
C HIS A 281 -12.11 14.46 11.78
N GLU A 282 -12.52 14.83 12.99
CA GLU A 282 -12.88 13.84 14.02
C GLU A 282 -14.00 12.91 13.53
N ARG A 283 -14.84 13.39 12.60
CA ARG A 283 -15.95 12.60 12.03
C ARG A 283 -15.58 11.82 10.76
N ASP A 284 -14.71 12.34 9.89
CA ASP A 284 -14.46 11.71 8.58
C ASP A 284 -13.73 10.35 8.66
N GLY A 285 -12.86 10.17 9.67
CA GLY A 285 -12.17 8.90 9.91
C GLY A 285 -13.10 7.77 10.34
N GLN A 286 -14.19 8.10 11.04
CA GLN A 286 -15.19 7.13 11.53
C GLN A 286 -16.43 7.01 10.62
N GLN A 287 -16.87 8.11 9.99
CA GLN A 287 -18.17 8.14 9.30
C GLN A 287 -18.16 7.49 7.92
N SER A 288 -17.03 7.47 7.21
CA SER A 288 -16.95 6.79 5.90
C SER A 288 -17.06 5.25 6.00
N PHE A 289 -17.08 4.70 7.22
CA PHE A 289 -17.19 3.27 7.49
C PHE A 289 -18.53 2.85 8.12
N ARG A 290 -19.55 3.72 8.14
CA ARG A 290 -20.89 3.39 8.68
C ARG A 290 -21.64 2.28 7.91
N HIS A 291 -21.07 1.73 6.85
CA HIS A 291 -21.50 0.45 6.31
C HIS A 291 -20.92 -0.68 7.16
N GLU A 292 -21.49 -0.84 8.36
CA GLU A 292 -21.14 -1.90 9.32
C GLU A 292 -21.42 -3.30 8.74
N TYR A 293 -22.39 -3.38 7.81
CA TYR A 293 -22.71 -4.57 7.05
C TYR A 293 -21.53 -4.98 6.14
N ASN A 294 -20.97 -6.18 6.37
CA ASN A 294 -19.92 -6.85 5.60
C ASN A 294 -18.46 -6.58 5.99
N ARG A 295 -18.14 -6.09 7.20
CA ARG A 295 -16.74 -6.06 7.67
C ARG A 295 -16.26 -7.39 8.27
N THR A 296 -17.18 -8.30 8.55
CA THR A 296 -16.87 -9.59 9.17
C THR A 296 -15.94 -10.42 8.30
N VAL A 297 -14.89 -10.95 8.92
CA VAL A 297 -13.95 -11.91 8.36
C VAL A 297 -13.85 -13.05 9.35
N SER A 298 -14.07 -14.28 8.87
CA SER A 298 -13.94 -15.50 9.67
C SER A 298 -12.47 -15.75 10.01
N GLU A 299 -12.21 -16.62 10.99
CA GLU A 299 -10.84 -17.03 11.34
C GLU A 299 -10.09 -17.61 10.14
N ARG A 300 -10.77 -18.45 9.34
CA ARG A 300 -10.22 -19.01 8.09
C ARG A 300 -9.91 -17.92 7.07
N GLY A 301 -10.82 -16.96 6.88
CA GLY A 301 -10.60 -15.84 5.99
C GLY A 301 -9.40 -15.01 6.43
N LEU A 302 -9.26 -14.78 7.74
CA LEU A 302 -8.15 -14.03 8.32
C LEU A 302 -6.80 -14.74 8.08
N VAL A 303 -6.75 -16.07 8.25
CA VAL A 303 -5.59 -16.90 7.90
C VAL A 303 -5.18 -16.71 6.44
N ASN A 304 -6.13 -16.77 5.52
CA ASN A 304 -5.88 -16.59 4.09
C ASN A 304 -5.39 -15.16 3.76
N LEU A 305 -6.02 -14.13 4.35
CA LEU A 305 -5.57 -12.74 4.20
C LEU A 305 -4.14 -12.55 4.71
N CYS A 306 -3.83 -13.07 5.90
CA CYS A 306 -2.48 -13.00 6.48
C CYS A 306 -1.44 -13.69 5.59
N ALA A 307 -1.77 -14.83 4.99
CA ALA A 307 -0.91 -15.53 4.04
C ALA A 307 -0.73 -14.73 2.73
N GLY A 308 -1.81 -14.25 2.12
CA GLY A 308 -1.77 -13.50 0.87
C GLY A 308 -1.08 -12.14 0.98
N LEU A 309 -1.13 -11.52 2.17
CA LEU A 309 -0.53 -10.23 2.47
C LEU A 309 0.83 -10.34 3.17
N ALA A 310 1.47 -11.51 3.22
CA ALA A 310 2.74 -11.71 3.93
C ALA A 310 3.82 -10.68 3.50
N ALA A 311 4.01 -10.49 2.20
CA ALA A 311 4.98 -9.51 1.67
C ALA A 311 4.58 -8.06 1.94
N GLU A 312 3.29 -7.77 2.10
CA GLU A 312 2.81 -6.42 2.45
C GLU A 312 3.00 -6.15 3.95
N ARG A 313 2.78 -7.17 4.81
CA ARG A 313 3.04 -7.11 6.25
C ARG A 313 4.52 -6.92 6.56
N GLU A 314 5.41 -7.60 5.85
CA GLU A 314 6.87 -7.41 5.97
C GLU A 314 7.26 -5.93 5.75
N VAL A 315 6.83 -5.35 4.62
CA VAL A 315 7.14 -3.95 4.29
C VAL A 315 6.50 -2.99 5.31
N TYR A 316 5.30 -3.28 5.79
CA TYR A 316 4.67 -2.52 6.88
C TYR A 316 5.51 -2.55 8.16
N THR A 317 5.95 -3.75 8.58
CA THR A 317 6.81 -3.92 9.76
C THR A 317 8.11 -3.12 9.63
N GLU A 318 8.77 -3.18 8.48
CA GLU A 318 9.99 -2.39 8.23
C GLU A 318 9.72 -0.88 8.31
N LEU A 319 8.62 -0.39 7.74
CA LEU A 319 8.23 1.01 7.84
C LEU A 319 8.01 1.46 9.29
N ILE A 320 7.30 0.66 10.09
CA ILE A 320 7.08 0.95 11.52
C ILE A 320 8.40 0.97 12.28
N GLN A 321 9.28 -0.01 12.02
CA GLN A 321 10.58 -0.08 12.69
C GLN A 321 11.48 1.11 12.34
N GLN A 322 11.50 1.55 11.08
CA GLN A 322 12.30 2.68 10.61
C GLN A 322 11.67 4.06 10.89
N ALA A 323 10.40 4.12 11.32
CA ALA A 323 9.72 5.38 11.57
C ALA A 323 10.45 6.22 12.63
N ALA A 324 10.88 7.42 12.23
CA ALA A 324 11.60 8.35 13.09
C ALA A 324 10.70 9.01 14.14
N ASN A 325 9.41 9.16 13.86
CA ASN A 325 8.46 9.76 14.81
C ASN A 325 7.94 8.80 15.87
N LEU A 326 7.97 7.49 15.65
CA LEU A 326 7.39 6.54 16.62
C LEU A 326 8.41 6.15 17.70
N GLY A 327 8.01 6.20 18.96
CA GLY A 327 8.81 5.70 20.08
C GLY A 327 8.89 4.15 20.11
N PRO A 328 9.83 3.55 20.85
CA PRO A 328 9.96 2.08 20.93
C PRO A 328 8.67 1.38 21.36
N ARG A 329 7.97 1.94 22.36
CA ARG A 329 6.68 1.41 22.84
C ARG A 329 5.59 1.46 21.77
N GLU A 330 5.49 2.55 21.01
CA GLU A 330 4.48 2.68 19.95
C GLU A 330 4.74 1.70 18.81
N LYS A 331 6.01 1.54 18.41
CA LYS A 331 6.43 0.52 17.43
C LYS A 331 6.06 -0.88 17.91
N GLN A 332 6.37 -1.22 19.16
CA GLN A 332 6.07 -2.52 19.74
C GLN A 332 4.56 -2.79 19.77
N LEU A 333 3.75 -1.84 20.23
CA LEU A 333 2.29 -1.99 20.29
C LEU A 333 1.68 -2.20 18.89
N GLU A 334 2.16 -1.46 17.90
CA GLU A 334 1.71 -1.60 16.52
C GLU A 334 2.03 -2.99 15.93
N LEU A 335 3.26 -3.48 16.17
CA LEU A 335 3.69 -4.80 15.70
C LEU A 335 2.98 -5.94 16.44
N ILE A 336 2.72 -5.80 17.74
CA ILE A 336 1.91 -6.75 18.52
C ILE A 336 0.48 -6.79 17.99
N ALA A 337 -0.13 -5.64 17.68
CA ALA A 337 -1.48 -5.58 17.12
C ALA A 337 -1.54 -6.27 15.75
N LEU A 338 -0.55 -6.04 14.88
CA LEU A 338 -0.43 -6.73 13.60
C LEU A 338 -0.27 -8.25 13.77
N ALA A 339 0.62 -8.68 14.67
CA ALA A 339 0.84 -10.10 14.96
C ALA A 339 -0.42 -10.76 15.55
N ALA A 340 -1.15 -10.05 16.42
CA ALA A 340 -2.37 -10.52 17.06
C ALA A 340 -3.46 -10.87 16.05
N MET A 341 -3.63 -10.06 14.99
CA MET A 341 -4.58 -10.36 13.91
C MET A 341 -4.22 -11.60 13.11
N CYS A 342 -2.96 -12.06 13.13
CA CYS A 342 -2.50 -13.20 12.33
C CYS A 342 -2.08 -14.41 13.18
N ARG A 343 -2.46 -14.45 14.46
CA ARG A 343 -2.28 -15.60 15.36
C ARG A 343 -3.03 -16.79 14.76
N GLY A 344 -2.28 -17.82 14.34
CA GLY A 344 -2.79 -18.94 13.53
C GLY A 344 -1.99 -19.16 12.24
N THR A 345 -1.33 -18.13 11.72
CA THR A 345 -0.41 -18.25 10.55
C THR A 345 1.06 -18.27 10.91
N THR A 346 1.41 -17.87 12.12
CA THR A 346 2.81 -17.70 12.54
C THR A 346 3.02 -18.33 13.90
N SER A 347 3.51 -19.57 13.89
CA SER A 347 4.16 -20.17 15.06
C SER A 347 5.55 -19.55 15.33
N TYR A 348 6.06 -18.64 14.49
CA TYR A 348 7.48 -18.28 14.40
C TYR A 348 7.84 -16.81 14.72
N LEU A 349 6.88 -15.89 14.88
CA LEU A 349 7.20 -14.45 15.02
C LEU A 349 7.35 -13.96 16.47
N ILE A 350 6.98 -14.77 17.47
CA ILE A 350 7.06 -14.33 18.87
C ILE A 350 8.46 -14.55 19.46
N GLU A 351 9.24 -15.50 18.93
CA GLU A 351 10.55 -15.87 19.50
C GLU A 351 11.67 -14.87 19.23
N ASN A 352 11.51 -13.92 18.29
CA ASN A 352 12.54 -12.92 17.95
C ASN A 352 12.19 -11.48 18.37
N LEU A 353 11.14 -11.29 19.16
CA LEU A 353 10.71 -9.96 19.66
C LEU A 353 11.13 -9.69 21.11
N TYR A 354 11.95 -10.55 21.69
CA TYR A 354 12.52 -10.42 23.03
C TYR A 354 14.04 -10.42 22.99
#